data_AF-A0A2J5NHB3-F1
#
_entry.id   AF-A0A2J5NHB3-F1
#
_cell.length_a   1.000
_cell.length_b   1.000
_cell.length_c   1.000
_cell.angle_alpha   90.00
_cell.angle_beta   90.00
_cell.angle_gamma   90.00
#
_symmetry.space_group_name_H-M   'P 1'
#
loop_
_entity.id
_entity.type
_entity.pdbx_description
1 polymer ?
#
loop_
_entity_poly.entity_id
_entity_poly.type
_entity_poly.pdbx_seq_one_letter_code
_entity_poly.pdbx_strand_id
1 'polypeptide(L)'
;LSKSGDTKESVAIAEWCKAQGIRVVAITRNADSPLAEAASWHIPMCHKNGVEYEYMLLYWLFFRVIYRHGDFANYDRFARQLELLPENLLQAKRQFDPQADKIAAQYHGCDYMMWIGGAEMWGEVYLFSMCILEEMQWKRTKSVSSAEFFHGTLELLEKEVPLFLVKGEGKCRALDERVERFAEKITDHLVVIDPRDYPLNGIDEAFRWIMAPCVV
;
A
#
# COMPACT_ATOMS: atom_id res chain seq x y z
N LEU A 1 -14.82 -1.27 1.73
CA LEU A 1 -14.58 -0.13 0.82
C LEU A 1 -14.76 -0.66 -0.60
N SER A 2 -15.36 0.10 -1.51
CA SER A 2 -15.43 -0.26 -2.93
C SER A 2 -15.40 1.01 -3.77
N LYS A 3 -14.58 1.01 -4.82
CA LYS A 3 -14.45 2.16 -5.73
C LYS A 3 -15.73 2.43 -6.52
N SER A 4 -16.31 1.37 -7.08
CA SER A 4 -17.56 1.41 -7.85
C SER A 4 -18.80 1.42 -6.94
N GLY A 5 -18.70 0.84 -5.75
CA GLY A 5 -19.81 0.65 -4.83
C GLY A 5 -20.69 -0.57 -5.14
N ASP A 6 -20.30 -1.39 -6.11
CA ASP A 6 -21.03 -2.56 -6.60
C ASP A 6 -20.22 -3.88 -6.53
N THR A 7 -19.01 -3.87 -5.95
CA THR A 7 -18.19 -5.07 -5.76
C THR A 7 -18.98 -6.12 -4.97
N LYS A 8 -19.34 -7.22 -5.64
CA LYS A 8 -20.38 -8.17 -5.20
C LYS A 8 -20.13 -8.70 -3.79
N GLU A 9 -18.90 -9.08 -3.50
CA GLU A 9 -18.48 -9.64 -2.22
C GLU A 9 -18.58 -8.60 -1.10
N SER A 10 -18.23 -7.34 -1.39
CA SER A 10 -18.33 -6.22 -0.44
C SER A 10 -19.79 -5.85 -0.15
N VAL A 11 -20.64 -5.85 -1.19
CA VAL A 11 -22.08 -5.61 -1.03
C VAL A 11 -22.71 -6.72 -0.18
N ALA A 12 -22.42 -7.98 -0.52
CA ALA A 12 -22.97 -9.14 0.18
C ALA A 12 -22.64 -9.15 1.68
N ILE A 13 -21.39 -8.85 2.07
CA ILE A 13 -21.03 -8.80 3.50
C ILE A 13 -21.69 -7.61 4.23
N ALA A 14 -21.89 -6.47 3.55
CA ALA A 14 -22.58 -5.32 4.12
C ALA A 14 -24.08 -5.62 4.34
N GLU A 15 -24.75 -6.22 3.37
CA GLU A 15 -26.14 -6.67 3.48
C GLU A 15 -26.31 -7.70 4.61
N TRP A 16 -25.38 -8.67 4.69
CA TRP A 16 -25.36 -9.68 5.75
C TRP A 16 -25.22 -9.05 7.15
N CYS A 17 -24.33 -8.06 7.31
CA CYS A 17 -24.21 -7.30 8.56
C CYS A 17 -25.49 -6.52 8.89
N LYS A 18 -26.08 -5.84 7.91
CA LYS A 18 -27.33 -5.08 8.07
C LYS A 18 -28.48 -5.96 8.53
N ALA A 19 -28.64 -7.16 7.96
CA ALA A 19 -29.67 -8.12 8.34
C ALA A 19 -29.56 -8.60 9.80
N GLN A 20 -28.36 -8.52 10.40
CA GLN A 20 -28.11 -8.90 11.79
C GLN A 20 -28.06 -7.71 12.76
N GLY A 21 -28.35 -6.49 12.28
CA GLY A 21 -28.22 -5.28 13.10
C GLY A 21 -26.77 -4.88 13.40
N ILE A 22 -25.79 -5.40 12.66
CA ILE A 22 -24.39 -5.02 12.78
C ILE A 22 -24.17 -3.73 11.97
N ARG A 23 -23.57 -2.72 12.62
CA ARG A 23 -23.33 -1.42 11.99
C ARG A 23 -22.20 -1.50 10.96
N VAL A 24 -22.37 -0.82 9.84
CA VAL A 24 -21.43 -0.82 8.70
C VAL A 24 -21.08 0.60 8.30
N VAL A 25 -19.81 0.86 7.99
CA VAL A 25 -19.35 2.09 7.32
C VAL A 25 -18.98 1.73 5.88
N ALA A 26 -19.66 2.33 4.91
CA ALA A 26 -19.32 2.23 3.49
C ALA A 26 -18.46 3.42 3.07
N ILE A 27 -17.28 3.12 2.55
CA ILE A 27 -16.42 4.09 1.85
C ILE A 27 -16.54 3.78 0.35
N THR A 28 -17.24 4.65 -0.38
CA THR A 28 -17.58 4.50 -1.80
C THR A 28 -17.99 5.85 -2.38
N ARG A 29 -17.99 5.99 -3.71
CA ARG A 29 -18.27 7.28 -4.36
C ARG A 29 -19.70 7.78 -4.12
N ASN A 30 -20.69 6.99 -4.50
CA ASN A 30 -22.08 7.43 -4.53
C ASN A 30 -22.88 6.88 -3.34
N ALA A 31 -23.79 7.68 -2.81
CA ALA A 31 -24.64 7.30 -1.68
C ALA A 31 -25.77 6.32 -2.06
N ASP A 32 -26.10 6.25 -3.35
CA ASP A 32 -27.10 5.35 -3.95
C ASP A 32 -26.45 4.05 -4.51
N SER A 33 -25.17 3.80 -4.22
CA SER A 33 -24.55 2.54 -4.62
C SER A 33 -25.05 1.39 -3.74
N PRO A 34 -25.12 0.14 -4.25
CA PRO A 34 -25.56 -1.01 -3.45
C PRO A 34 -24.83 -1.14 -2.09
N LEU A 35 -23.51 -0.90 -2.08
CA LEU A 35 -22.72 -0.90 -0.84
C LEU A 35 -23.15 0.18 0.16
N ALA A 36 -23.46 1.39 -0.30
CA ALA A 36 -23.85 2.50 0.56
C ALA A 36 -25.25 2.31 1.14
N GLU A 37 -26.20 1.82 0.34
CA GLU A 37 -27.56 1.48 0.79
C GLU A 37 -27.58 0.39 1.87
N ALA A 38 -26.59 -0.52 1.83
CA ALA A 38 -26.41 -1.56 2.84
C ALA A 38 -25.71 -1.07 4.13
N ALA A 39 -25.22 0.18 4.18
CA ALA A 39 -24.42 0.69 5.30
C ALA A 39 -25.19 1.61 6.26
N SER A 40 -24.67 1.73 7.48
CA SER A 40 -25.15 2.67 8.50
C SER A 40 -24.61 4.08 8.29
N TRP A 41 -23.39 4.18 7.76
CA TRP A 41 -22.73 5.45 7.42
C TRP A 41 -22.08 5.35 6.05
N HIS A 42 -22.06 6.48 5.35
CA HIS A 42 -21.39 6.65 4.06
C HIS A 42 -20.29 7.69 4.18
N ILE A 43 -19.09 7.35 3.71
CA ILE A 43 -17.97 8.27 3.51
C ILE A 43 -17.74 8.39 1.99
N PRO A 44 -17.98 9.57 1.40
CA PRO A 44 -17.78 9.78 -0.04
C PRO A 44 -16.33 9.61 -0.46
N MET A 45 -16.08 8.70 -1.39
CA MET A 45 -14.76 8.44 -1.97
C MET A 45 -14.70 8.92 -3.42
N CYS A 46 -14.27 10.18 -3.61
CA CYS A 46 -14.43 10.91 -4.88
C CYS A 46 -13.15 11.07 -5.73
N HIS A 47 -12.04 10.45 -5.33
CA HIS A 47 -10.80 10.50 -6.11
C HIS A 47 -10.97 9.77 -7.46
N LYS A 48 -10.21 10.15 -8.49
CA LYS A 48 -10.21 9.46 -9.79
C LYS A 48 -9.28 8.24 -9.74
N ASN A 49 -7.99 8.49 -9.55
CA ASN A 49 -6.91 7.50 -9.46
C ASN A 49 -6.16 7.67 -8.14
N GLY A 50 -5.39 6.65 -7.74
CA GLY A 50 -4.49 6.70 -6.58
C GLY A 50 -5.08 6.01 -5.34
N VAL A 51 -4.47 4.91 -4.93
CA VAL A 51 -4.86 4.12 -3.75
C VAL A 51 -4.58 4.92 -2.46
N GLU A 52 -3.63 5.85 -2.49
CA GLU A 52 -3.30 6.75 -1.38
C GLU A 52 -4.54 7.48 -0.83
N TYR A 53 -5.53 7.79 -1.67
CA TYR A 53 -6.77 8.44 -1.24
C TYR A 53 -7.72 7.48 -0.51
N GLU A 54 -7.65 6.18 -0.78
CA GLU A 54 -8.35 5.16 0.00
C GLU A 54 -7.75 5.06 1.40
N TYR A 55 -6.40 5.00 1.48
CA TYR A 55 -5.67 5.05 2.74
C TYR A 55 -5.98 6.29 3.55
N MET A 56 -6.01 7.48 2.95
CA MET A 56 -6.29 8.73 3.66
C MET A 56 -7.67 8.72 4.34
N LEU A 57 -8.72 8.25 3.65
CA LEU A 57 -10.06 8.12 4.22
C LEU A 57 -10.11 7.10 5.36
N LEU A 58 -9.45 5.95 5.17
CA LEU A 58 -9.31 4.93 6.20
C LEU A 58 -8.53 5.44 7.42
N TYR A 59 -7.48 6.23 7.20
CA TYR A 59 -6.64 6.82 8.24
C TYR A 59 -7.41 7.84 9.08
N TRP A 60 -8.12 8.78 8.45
CA TRP A 60 -8.97 9.70 9.20
C TRP A 60 -10.02 8.95 10.02
N LEU A 61 -10.69 7.95 9.45
CA LEU A 61 -11.67 7.15 10.19
C LEU A 61 -11.03 6.40 11.36
N PHE A 62 -10.02 5.57 11.09
CA PHE A 62 -9.38 4.70 12.07
C PHE A 62 -8.73 5.51 13.18
N PHE A 63 -7.84 6.45 12.85
CA PHE A 63 -7.12 7.22 13.86
C PHE A 63 -8.04 8.16 14.64
N ARG A 64 -9.18 8.61 14.07
CA ARG A 64 -10.19 9.34 14.86
C ARG A 64 -10.84 8.44 15.90
N VAL A 65 -11.14 7.18 15.57
CA VAL A 65 -11.67 6.21 16.54
C VAL A 65 -10.64 5.94 17.64
N ILE A 66 -9.38 5.69 17.30
CA ILE A 66 -8.30 5.47 18.27
C ILE A 66 -8.08 6.69 19.17
N TYR A 67 -8.12 7.91 18.60
CA TYR A 67 -8.06 9.15 19.38
C TYR A 67 -9.21 9.27 20.38
N ARG A 68 -10.44 8.97 19.95
CA ARG A 68 -11.63 9.02 20.81
C ARG A 68 -11.61 7.95 21.90
N HIS A 69 -10.86 6.86 21.69
CA HIS A 69 -10.58 5.84 22.69
C HIS A 69 -9.48 6.28 23.69
N GLY A 70 -8.58 7.18 23.29
CA GLY A 70 -7.50 7.73 24.13
C GLY A 70 -6.09 7.30 23.72
N ASP A 71 -5.94 6.49 22.68
CA ASP A 71 -4.66 5.84 22.32
C ASP A 71 -3.88 6.55 21.20
N PHE A 72 -4.29 7.76 20.80
CA PHE A 72 -3.59 8.52 19.76
C PHE A 72 -3.66 10.03 19.99
N ALA A 73 -3.03 10.50 21.07
CA ALA A 73 -3.05 11.92 21.50
C ALA A 73 -2.65 12.93 20.40
N ASN A 74 -1.84 12.53 19.44
CA ASN A 74 -1.35 13.39 18.36
C ASN A 74 -2.28 13.47 17.13
N TYR A 75 -3.51 12.97 17.21
CA TYR A 75 -4.45 12.88 16.09
C TYR A 75 -4.65 14.21 15.35
N ASP A 76 -4.93 15.31 16.05
CA ASP A 76 -5.22 16.58 15.37
C ASP A 76 -4.02 17.11 14.57
N ARG A 77 -2.79 16.77 14.99
CA ARG A 77 -1.58 17.07 14.23
C ARG A 77 -1.45 16.13 13.03
N PHE A 78 -1.60 14.82 13.24
CA PHE A 78 -1.58 13.82 12.18
C PHE A 78 -2.60 14.13 11.07
N ALA A 79 -3.86 14.34 11.44
CA ALA A 79 -4.96 14.56 10.50
C ALA A 79 -4.75 15.81 9.64
N ARG A 80 -4.20 16.89 10.21
CA ARG A 80 -3.84 18.11 9.46
C ARG A 80 -2.64 17.89 8.54
N GLN A 81 -1.62 17.17 8.99
CA GLN A 81 -0.44 16.87 8.16
C GLN A 81 -0.76 15.88 7.03
N LEU A 82 -1.74 15.00 7.22
CA LEU A 82 -2.22 14.09 6.16
C LEU A 82 -2.78 14.85 4.95
N GLU A 83 -3.32 16.07 5.13
CA GLU A 83 -3.76 16.94 4.03
C GLU A 83 -2.59 17.42 3.15
N LEU A 84 -1.36 17.41 3.67
CA LEU A 84 -0.14 17.77 2.92
C LEU A 84 0.43 16.60 2.12
N LEU A 85 -0.06 15.37 2.36
CA LEU A 85 0.47 14.17 1.71
C LEU A 85 0.35 14.23 0.18
N PRO A 86 -0.78 14.62 -0.45
CA PRO A 86 -0.91 14.60 -1.90
C PRO A 86 0.14 15.46 -2.64
N GLU A 87 0.49 16.64 -2.12
CA GLU A 87 1.52 17.48 -2.72
C GLU A 87 2.91 16.84 -2.61
N ASN A 88 3.22 16.22 -1.47
CA ASN A 88 4.47 15.47 -1.31
C ASN A 88 4.54 14.26 -2.24
N LEU A 89 3.43 13.53 -2.41
CA LEU A 89 3.35 12.41 -3.36
C LEU A 89 3.53 12.86 -4.81
N LEU A 90 3.04 14.03 -5.18
CA LEU A 90 3.29 14.59 -6.51
C LEU A 90 4.79 14.83 -6.74
N GLN A 91 5.52 15.34 -5.74
CA GLN A 91 6.97 15.50 -5.84
C GLN A 91 7.69 14.14 -5.88
N ALA A 92 7.25 13.17 -5.07
CA ALA A 92 7.80 11.82 -5.09
C ALA A 92 7.64 11.16 -6.47
N LYS A 93 6.44 11.27 -7.08
CA LYS A 93 6.19 10.77 -8.44
C LYS A 93 7.12 11.41 -9.47
N ARG A 94 7.33 12.73 -9.41
CA ARG A 94 8.28 13.44 -10.31
C ARG A 94 9.72 12.98 -10.11
N GLN A 95 10.13 12.74 -8.87
CA GLN A 95 11.46 12.23 -8.55
C GLN A 95 11.66 10.80 -9.05
N PHE A 96 10.63 9.95 -8.92
CA PHE A 96 10.69 8.53 -9.30
C PHE A 96 10.51 8.28 -10.80
N ASP A 97 9.87 9.19 -11.55
CA ASP A 97 9.52 9.01 -12.97
C ASP A 97 10.70 8.51 -13.84
N PRO A 98 11.93 9.06 -13.76
CA PRO A 98 13.06 8.53 -14.53
C PRO A 98 13.52 7.13 -14.09
N GLN A 99 13.34 6.77 -12.82
CA GLN A 99 13.66 5.43 -12.32
C GLN A 99 12.58 4.43 -12.74
N ALA A 100 11.30 4.83 -12.74
CA ALA A 100 10.19 4.02 -13.22
C ALA A 100 10.37 3.64 -14.70
N ASP A 101 10.77 4.58 -15.55
CA ASP A 101 11.07 4.31 -16.97
C ASP A 101 12.19 3.29 -17.15
N LYS A 102 13.29 3.42 -16.38
CA LYS A 102 14.40 2.45 -16.40
C LYS A 102 13.97 1.06 -15.94
N ILE A 103 13.20 0.98 -14.86
CA ILE A 103 12.65 -0.29 -14.35
C ILE A 103 11.78 -0.94 -15.43
N ALA A 104 10.86 -0.18 -16.05
CA ALA A 104 10.00 -0.70 -17.10
C ALA A 104 10.82 -1.19 -18.30
N ALA A 105 11.75 -0.37 -18.80
CA ALA A 105 12.61 -0.70 -19.93
C ALA A 105 13.46 -1.96 -19.68
N GLN A 106 13.91 -2.18 -18.45
CA GLN A 106 14.72 -3.34 -18.10
C GLN A 106 13.89 -4.61 -17.89
N TYR A 107 12.72 -4.52 -17.25
CA TYR A 107 12.02 -5.69 -16.71
C TYR A 107 10.69 -6.03 -17.41
N HIS A 108 10.19 -5.22 -18.35
CA HIS A 108 8.92 -5.49 -19.03
C HIS A 108 8.90 -6.85 -19.75
N GLY A 109 10.06 -7.33 -20.22
CA GLY A 109 10.23 -8.62 -20.89
C GLY A 109 10.45 -9.82 -19.97
N CYS A 110 10.65 -9.63 -18.66
CA CYS A 110 11.01 -10.72 -17.75
C CYS A 110 9.85 -11.68 -17.50
N ASP A 111 10.12 -12.99 -17.50
CA ASP A 111 9.09 -14.01 -17.31
C ASP A 111 8.63 -14.19 -15.86
N TYR A 112 9.46 -13.75 -14.90
CA TYR A 112 9.25 -13.94 -13.47
C TYR A 112 9.90 -12.79 -12.69
N MET A 113 9.22 -12.29 -11.66
CA MET A 113 9.73 -11.26 -10.76
C MET A 113 9.38 -11.59 -9.31
N MET A 114 10.35 -11.48 -8.41
CA MET A 114 10.13 -11.61 -6.96
C MET A 114 9.78 -10.24 -6.38
N TRP A 115 8.72 -10.16 -5.58
CA TRP A 115 8.23 -8.93 -4.97
C TRP A 115 8.20 -9.09 -3.44
N ILE A 116 9.05 -8.36 -2.74
CA ILE A 116 9.33 -8.55 -1.32
C ILE A 116 9.04 -7.27 -0.55
N GLY A 117 8.40 -7.41 0.60
CA GLY A 117 8.12 -6.32 1.55
C GLY A 117 7.17 -6.84 2.62
N GLY A 118 7.12 -6.22 3.79
CA GLY A 118 6.41 -6.80 4.93
C GLY A 118 5.72 -5.78 5.82
N ALA A 119 5.06 -6.30 6.86
CA ALA A 119 4.37 -5.51 7.87
C ALA A 119 3.41 -4.48 7.23
N GLU A 120 3.55 -3.19 7.54
CA GLU A 120 2.71 -2.13 6.97
C GLU A 120 2.83 -2.00 5.44
N MET A 121 3.93 -2.46 4.85
CA MET A 121 4.18 -2.40 3.40
C MET A 121 3.66 -3.63 2.65
N TRP A 122 3.18 -4.67 3.35
CA TRP A 122 2.70 -5.89 2.68
C TRP A 122 1.52 -5.61 1.74
N GLY A 123 0.65 -4.67 2.11
CA GLY A 123 -0.47 -4.25 1.26
C GLY A 123 -0.01 -3.75 -0.11
N GLU A 124 1.07 -2.97 -0.15
CA GLU A 124 1.63 -2.41 -1.39
C GLU A 124 2.24 -3.48 -2.28
N VAL A 125 3.04 -4.39 -1.70
CA VAL A 125 3.60 -5.54 -2.42
C VAL A 125 2.50 -6.42 -2.99
N TYR A 126 1.51 -6.76 -2.17
CA TYR A 126 0.40 -7.62 -2.54
C TYR A 126 -0.45 -7.00 -3.66
N LEU A 127 -0.81 -5.73 -3.52
CA LEU A 127 -1.62 -5.01 -4.49
C LEU A 127 -0.87 -4.85 -5.81
N PHE A 128 0.38 -4.38 -5.79
CA PHE A 128 1.13 -4.16 -7.03
C PHE A 128 1.42 -5.48 -7.75
N SER A 129 1.77 -6.54 -7.02
CA SER A 129 2.02 -7.85 -7.63
C SER A 129 0.77 -8.44 -8.28
N MET A 130 -0.34 -8.47 -7.56
CA MET A 130 -1.56 -9.16 -8.02
C MET A 130 -2.43 -8.27 -8.91
N CYS A 131 -2.79 -7.07 -8.47
CA CYS A 131 -3.73 -6.20 -9.18
C CYS A 131 -3.10 -5.45 -10.34
N ILE A 132 -1.79 -5.19 -10.34
CA ILE A 132 -1.15 -4.42 -11.41
C ILE A 132 -0.35 -5.33 -12.34
N LEU A 133 0.62 -6.07 -11.81
CA LEU A 133 1.50 -6.89 -12.63
C LEU A 133 0.80 -8.13 -13.18
N GLU A 134 0.11 -8.90 -12.34
CA GLU A 134 -0.59 -10.11 -12.79
C GLU A 134 -1.87 -9.77 -13.55
N GLU A 135 -2.78 -9.00 -12.97
CA GLU A 135 -4.09 -8.70 -13.57
C GLU A 135 -4.00 -7.82 -14.82
N MET A 136 -3.24 -6.70 -14.76
CA MET A 136 -3.23 -5.71 -15.84
C MET A 136 -2.10 -5.92 -16.85
N GLN A 137 -1.02 -6.60 -16.50
CA GLN A 137 0.16 -6.78 -17.37
C GLN A 137 0.52 -8.24 -17.66
N TRP A 138 -0.20 -9.20 -17.06
CA TRP A 138 0.01 -10.65 -17.22
C TRP A 138 1.45 -11.11 -16.94
N LYS A 139 2.12 -10.43 -16.01
CA LYS A 139 3.47 -10.79 -15.54
C LYS A 139 3.35 -11.80 -14.40
N ARG A 140 4.20 -12.82 -14.39
CA ARG A 140 4.24 -13.78 -13.28
C ARG A 140 5.04 -13.19 -12.13
N THR A 141 4.47 -13.20 -10.94
CA THR A 141 5.16 -12.72 -9.75
C THR A 141 5.24 -13.78 -8.66
N LYS A 142 6.19 -13.61 -7.75
CA LYS A 142 6.18 -14.25 -6.43
C LYS A 142 6.27 -13.17 -5.38
N SER A 143 5.13 -12.84 -4.78
CA SER A 143 5.10 -12.03 -3.58
C SER A 143 5.34 -12.89 -2.33
N VAL A 144 6.21 -12.42 -1.44
CA VAL A 144 6.45 -13.01 -0.11
C VAL A 144 6.91 -11.92 0.84
N SER A 145 6.56 -12.04 2.12
CA SER A 145 6.99 -11.05 3.10
C SER A 145 8.50 -11.10 3.33
N SER A 146 9.11 -9.98 3.73
CA SER A 146 10.54 -9.92 4.05
C SER A 146 10.95 -10.89 5.16
N ALA A 147 10.05 -11.17 6.10
CA ALA A 147 10.26 -12.16 7.16
C ALA A 147 10.30 -13.59 6.59
N GLU A 148 9.29 -13.94 5.79
CA GLU A 148 9.11 -15.30 5.26
C GLU A 148 10.05 -15.63 4.10
N PHE A 149 10.67 -14.62 3.47
CA PHE A 149 11.64 -14.81 2.40
C PHE A 149 12.75 -15.81 2.77
N PHE A 150 13.27 -15.72 4.00
CA PHE A 150 14.34 -16.57 4.51
C PHE A 150 13.91 -17.99 4.89
N HIS A 151 12.63 -18.33 4.72
CA HIS A 151 12.05 -19.61 5.13
C HIS A 151 11.57 -20.44 3.92
N GLY A 152 12.24 -20.27 2.78
CA GLY A 152 12.11 -21.15 1.61
C GLY A 152 12.22 -20.41 0.29
N THR A 153 11.65 -19.21 0.19
CA THR A 153 11.59 -18.45 -1.08
C THR A 153 12.97 -17.96 -1.52
N LEU A 154 13.91 -17.73 -0.60
CA LEU A 154 15.29 -17.34 -0.90
C LEU A 154 16.02 -18.29 -1.86
N GLU A 155 15.68 -19.58 -1.87
CA GLU A 155 16.31 -20.60 -2.73
C GLU A 155 15.95 -20.41 -4.21
N LEU A 156 14.92 -19.62 -4.53
CA LEU A 156 14.55 -19.27 -5.90
C LEU A 156 15.36 -18.08 -6.44
N LEU A 157 16.10 -17.37 -5.58
CA LEU A 157 16.88 -16.22 -6.00
C LEU A 157 18.23 -16.68 -6.57
N GLU A 158 18.46 -16.34 -7.82
CA GLU A 158 19.73 -16.56 -8.53
C GLU A 158 20.10 -15.27 -9.29
N LYS A 159 21.29 -15.29 -9.91
CA LYS A 159 21.93 -14.11 -10.48
C LYS A 159 21.04 -13.26 -11.38
N GLU A 160 20.26 -13.93 -12.25
CA GLU A 160 19.44 -13.28 -13.29
C GLU A 160 17.98 -13.04 -12.85
N VAL A 161 17.60 -13.44 -11.63
CA VAL A 161 16.21 -13.31 -11.14
C VAL A 161 15.99 -11.90 -10.58
N PRO A 162 15.04 -11.12 -11.14
CA PRO A 162 14.70 -9.80 -10.60
C PRO A 162 14.04 -9.91 -9.23
N LEU A 163 14.55 -9.12 -8.27
CA LEU A 163 13.97 -8.97 -6.95
C LEU A 163 13.66 -7.49 -6.69
N PHE A 164 12.39 -7.19 -6.52
CA PHE A 164 11.87 -5.89 -6.12
C PHE A 164 11.63 -5.89 -4.62
N LEU A 165 12.36 -5.05 -3.88
CA LEU A 165 12.22 -4.90 -2.44
C LEU A 165 11.57 -3.55 -2.11
N VAL A 166 10.38 -3.61 -1.51
CA VAL A 166 9.65 -2.46 -0.97
C VAL A 166 9.94 -2.38 0.52
N LYS A 167 10.63 -1.33 0.96
CA LYS A 167 11.07 -1.15 2.36
C LYS A 167 10.04 -0.36 3.17
N GLY A 168 9.91 -0.68 4.44
CA GLY A 168 9.14 0.11 5.40
C GLY A 168 9.94 1.19 6.11
N GLU A 169 9.23 2.05 6.83
CA GLU A 169 9.81 2.99 7.80
C GLU A 169 9.47 2.64 9.25
N GLY A 170 8.64 1.61 9.47
CA GLY A 170 8.30 1.10 10.78
C GLY A 170 9.36 0.20 11.39
N LYS A 171 8.98 -0.48 12.48
CA LYS A 171 9.89 -1.34 13.26
C LYS A 171 10.39 -2.56 12.48
N CYS A 172 9.64 -3.00 11.47
CA CYS A 172 9.98 -4.17 10.66
C CYS A 172 11.01 -3.87 9.56
N ARG A 173 11.44 -2.62 9.37
CA ARG A 173 12.46 -2.25 8.38
C ARG A 173 13.74 -3.10 8.46
N ALA A 174 14.15 -3.51 9.65
CA ALA A 174 15.32 -4.37 9.84
C ALA A 174 15.19 -5.74 9.12
N LEU A 175 13.96 -6.21 8.88
CA LEU A 175 13.67 -7.41 8.09
C LEU A 175 13.90 -7.15 6.60
N ASP A 176 13.46 -5.99 6.10
CA ASP A 176 13.67 -5.57 4.71
C ASP A 176 15.18 -5.39 4.43
N GLU A 177 15.90 -4.72 5.32
CA GLU A 177 17.35 -4.53 5.22
C GLU A 177 18.12 -5.88 5.27
N ARG A 178 17.54 -6.91 5.90
CA ARG A 178 18.10 -8.26 5.84
C ARG A 178 17.96 -8.86 4.45
N VAL A 179 16.82 -8.67 3.79
CA VAL A 179 16.59 -9.10 2.39
C VAL A 179 17.54 -8.36 1.46
N GLU A 180 17.65 -7.04 1.59
CA GLU A 180 18.53 -6.20 0.78
C GLU A 180 19.98 -6.72 0.80
N ARG A 181 20.57 -6.87 1.99
CA ARG A 181 21.95 -7.38 2.16
C ARG A 181 22.14 -8.81 1.65
N PHE A 182 21.08 -9.61 1.59
CA PHE A 182 21.15 -10.95 1.02
C PHE A 182 21.10 -10.87 -0.51
N ALA A 183 20.12 -10.14 -1.07
CA ALA A 183 19.90 -10.02 -2.50
C ALA A 183 21.09 -9.36 -3.22
N GLU A 184 21.72 -8.35 -2.62
CA GLU A 184 22.96 -7.71 -3.13
C GLU A 184 24.11 -8.69 -3.38
N LYS A 185 24.11 -9.84 -2.71
CA LYS A 185 25.16 -10.87 -2.86
C LYS A 185 24.81 -11.94 -3.89
N ILE A 186 23.56 -12.00 -4.33
CA ILE A 186 23.03 -13.14 -5.08
C ILE A 186 22.54 -12.73 -6.48
N THR A 187 21.77 -11.65 -6.60
CA THR A 187 21.20 -11.19 -7.88
C THR A 187 21.84 -9.89 -8.36
N ASP A 188 22.05 -9.78 -9.66
CA ASP A 188 22.46 -8.53 -10.33
C ASP A 188 21.24 -7.63 -10.63
N HIS A 189 20.02 -8.08 -10.29
CA HIS A 189 18.74 -7.46 -10.62
C HIS A 189 17.92 -7.07 -9.38
N LEU A 190 18.60 -6.57 -8.34
CA LEU A 190 17.93 -5.99 -7.18
C LEU A 190 17.42 -4.59 -7.50
N VAL A 191 16.12 -4.36 -7.30
CA VAL A 191 15.48 -3.05 -7.32
C VAL A 191 14.98 -2.74 -5.92
N VAL A 192 15.44 -1.63 -5.35
CA VAL A 192 14.99 -1.15 -4.03
C VAL A 192 14.06 0.05 -4.20
N ILE A 193 12.89 -0.03 -3.58
CA ILE A 193 11.92 1.06 -3.46
C ILE A 193 11.87 1.43 -1.97
N ASP A 194 12.56 2.52 -1.61
CA ASP A 194 12.66 2.98 -0.23
C ASP A 194 11.88 4.30 -0.04
N PRO A 195 10.77 4.32 0.70
CA PRO A 195 10.00 5.53 0.95
C PRO A 195 10.82 6.63 1.67
N ARG A 196 11.93 6.28 2.32
CA ARG A 196 12.85 7.26 2.94
C ARG A 196 13.56 8.17 1.95
N ASP A 197 13.66 7.77 0.69
CA ASP A 197 14.29 8.58 -0.36
C ASP A 197 13.41 9.76 -0.81
N TYR A 198 12.16 9.81 -0.30
CA TYR A 198 11.17 10.82 -0.66
C TYR A 198 10.83 11.71 0.55
N PRO A 199 11.19 13.01 0.48
CA PRO A 199 10.84 13.96 1.52
C PRO A 199 9.33 14.10 1.70
N LEU A 200 8.88 14.16 2.96
CA LEU A 200 7.50 14.47 3.34
C LEU A 200 7.48 15.82 4.06
N ASN A 201 7.66 16.89 3.30
CA ASN A 201 7.77 18.26 3.80
C ASN A 201 6.50 18.66 4.56
N GLY A 202 6.69 19.14 5.79
CA GLY A 202 5.61 19.54 6.68
C GLY A 202 4.92 18.39 7.42
N ILE A 203 5.38 17.15 7.25
CA ILE A 203 4.90 15.95 7.97
C ILE A 203 5.96 15.54 8.99
N ASP A 204 5.55 15.32 10.24
CA ASP A 204 6.48 14.94 11.30
C ASP A 204 7.03 13.52 11.07
N GLU A 205 8.32 13.32 11.37
CA GLU A 205 9.02 12.03 11.33
C GLU A 205 8.26 10.90 12.05
N ALA A 206 7.60 11.22 13.16
CA ALA A 206 6.82 10.26 13.93
C ALA A 206 5.64 9.62 13.16
N PHE A 207 5.19 10.23 12.06
CA PHE A 207 4.10 9.73 11.23
C PHE A 207 4.59 9.07 9.94
N ARG A 208 5.88 9.19 9.59
CA ARG A 208 6.39 8.67 8.31
C ARG A 208 6.11 7.19 8.11
N TRP A 209 6.24 6.36 9.13
CA TRP A 209 5.90 4.92 9.03
C TRP A 209 4.42 4.65 8.71
N ILE A 210 3.51 5.56 9.05
CA ILE A 210 2.09 5.48 8.68
C ILE A 210 1.90 5.94 7.22
N MET A 211 2.68 6.94 6.79
CA MET A 211 2.60 7.51 5.44
C MET A 211 3.34 6.67 4.39
N ALA A 212 4.34 5.89 4.78
CA ALA A 212 5.24 5.15 3.90
C ALA A 212 4.50 4.26 2.87
N PRO A 213 3.44 3.51 3.23
CA PRO A 213 2.64 2.76 2.25
C PRO A 213 2.03 3.64 1.15
N CYS A 214 1.68 4.89 1.43
CA CYS A 214 1.13 5.81 0.42
C CYS A 214 2.18 6.40 -0.52
N VAL A 215 3.48 6.26 -0.20
CA VAL A 215 4.59 6.85 -0.97
C VAL A 215 5.05 5.93 -2.10
N VAL A 216 4.93 4.61 -1.90
CA VAL A 216 5.45 3.58 -2.81
C VAL A 216 4.45 3.15 -3.88
#